data_AF-A0AAW2GHF6-F1
#
_entry.id   AF-A0AAW2GHF6-F1
#
_cell.length_a   1.000
_cell.length_b   1.000
_cell.length_c   1.000
_cell.angle_alpha   90.00
_cell.angle_beta   90.00
_cell.angle_gamma   90.00
#
_symmetry.space_group_name_H-M   'P 1'
#
loop_
_entity.id
_entity.type
_entity.pdbx_description
1 polymer ?
#
loop_
_entity_poly.entity_id
_entity_poly.type
_entity_poly.pdbx_seq_one_letter_code
_entity_poly.pdbx_strand_id
1 'polypeptide(L)'
;MSSNRAYLIPARDRKNLHVTLESTATKVLIDSNVNRAVGVEFTKNGRNITVFASKEVIVSAGAIGSSQLLMLSGIGPAKQLTELGIDVVKDAPVGENLMDHVTFFGLTWKINASISLNMLELINPLNPYISDFLVNREGPLTSAGGCDALGFINTKHRKKHSGLPDIELLFGSATFKEEYLFPEMLNLKKYLRQEWGKYAGTYGWSIAITLSKPKSRGRIKLVANNINVAPEIVPNYFDDPDDMKTMIAGIRAAQSLSQTKVMQAYDSRLLNITYEKCNYEEDSDAYWECVVRTISSTLYHYSGTCKMGARGDPTAVVDPKLKVIGIENLRVADASVLPEIVSAHLNLPVFMIAEKVADMIKTEWKIL
;
A
#
# COMPACT_ATOMS: atom_id res chain seq x y z
N MET A 1 -0.99 14.78 6.59
CA MET A 1 -1.88 14.79 7.78
C MET A 1 -2.25 13.34 8.12
N SER A 2 -2.22 12.93 9.40
CA SER A 2 -2.49 11.53 9.80
C SER A 2 -3.83 11.39 10.55
N SER A 3 -4.40 10.18 10.55
CA SER A 3 -5.63 9.86 11.29
C SER A 3 -5.48 10.12 12.79
N ASN A 4 -4.33 9.80 13.38
CA ASN A 4 -4.05 10.09 14.79
C ASN A 4 -4.21 11.58 15.12
N ARG A 5 -3.63 12.46 14.29
CA ARG A 5 -3.70 13.91 14.51
C ARG A 5 -5.11 14.47 14.30
N ALA A 6 -5.86 13.90 13.36
CA ALA A 6 -7.22 14.34 13.06
C ALA A 6 -8.27 13.84 14.06
N TYR A 7 -8.20 12.58 14.51
CA TYR A 7 -9.27 11.93 15.28
C TYR A 7 -8.91 11.64 16.73
N LEU A 8 -7.71 11.10 16.99
CA LEU A 8 -7.34 10.62 18.33
C LEU A 8 -6.77 11.74 19.22
N ILE A 9 -5.90 12.60 18.68
CA ILE A 9 -5.33 13.73 19.46
C ILE A 9 -6.45 14.63 20.02
N PRO A 10 -7.47 15.05 19.25
CA PRO A 10 -8.55 15.88 19.78
C PRO A 10 -9.47 15.14 20.76
N ALA A 11 -9.51 13.81 20.72
CA ALA A 11 -10.39 12.98 21.55
C ALA A 11 -9.70 12.36 22.77
N ARG A 12 -8.38 12.51 22.92
CA ARG A 12 -7.56 11.78 23.91
C ARG A 12 -7.97 11.97 25.36
N ASP A 13 -8.56 13.13 25.69
CA ASP A 13 -8.93 13.50 27.06
C ASP A 13 -10.37 13.05 27.42
N ARG A 14 -11.07 12.38 26.49
CA ARG A 14 -12.41 11.85 26.74
C ARG A 14 -12.34 10.66 27.70
N LYS A 15 -13.07 10.74 28.83
CA LYS A 15 -13.10 9.69 29.86
C LYS A 15 -13.61 8.32 29.39
N ASN A 16 -14.32 8.27 28.25
CA ASN A 16 -14.86 7.05 27.66
C ASN A 16 -14.00 6.49 26.52
N LEU A 17 -12.78 7.01 26.32
CA LEU A 17 -11.81 6.49 25.36
C LEU A 17 -10.53 6.10 26.10
N HIS A 18 -10.12 4.83 25.94
CA HIS A 18 -8.85 4.34 26.46
C HIS A 18 -7.95 3.96 25.30
N VAL A 19 -6.74 4.53 25.26
CA VAL A 19 -5.74 4.23 24.25
C VAL A 19 -4.52 3.61 24.93
N THR A 20 -4.12 2.43 24.49
CA THR A 20 -2.89 1.78 24.93
C THR A 20 -1.92 1.69 23.76
N LEU A 21 -0.70 2.18 23.96
CA LEU A 21 0.40 2.07 23.00
C LEU A 21 1.26 0.84 23.33
N GLU A 22 2.11 0.44 22.38
CA GLU A 22 3.05 -0.68 22.54
C GLU A 22 2.34 -1.95 23.03
N SER A 23 1.17 -2.20 22.44
CA SER A 23 0.24 -3.28 22.81
C SER A 23 -0.06 -4.09 21.56
N THR A 24 0.58 -5.25 21.44
CA THR A 24 0.44 -6.12 20.27
C THR A 24 -0.71 -7.09 20.51
N ALA A 25 -1.84 -6.92 19.81
CA ALA A 25 -2.95 -7.88 19.86
C ALA A 25 -2.48 -9.26 19.36
N THR A 26 -2.67 -10.29 20.17
CA THR A 26 -2.20 -11.66 19.89
C THR A 26 -3.34 -12.55 19.42
N LYS A 27 -4.56 -12.33 19.94
CA LYS A 27 -5.73 -13.15 19.65
C LYS A 27 -7.04 -12.41 19.91
N VAL A 28 -8.03 -12.59 19.05
CA VAL A 28 -9.44 -12.30 19.34
C VAL A 28 -10.03 -13.49 20.08
N LEU A 29 -10.65 -13.25 21.23
CA LEU A 29 -11.25 -14.29 22.05
C LEU A 29 -12.66 -14.59 21.52
N ILE A 30 -12.90 -15.83 21.12
CA ILE A 30 -14.19 -16.31 20.61
C ILE A 30 -14.77 -17.34 21.57
N ASP A 31 -16.03 -17.15 21.96
CA ASP A 31 -16.83 -18.20 22.59
C ASP A 31 -17.39 -19.11 21.48
N SER A 32 -16.82 -20.31 21.35
CA SER A 32 -17.17 -21.27 20.30
C SER A 32 -18.55 -21.90 20.49
N ASN A 33 -19.15 -21.83 21.68
CA ASN A 33 -20.51 -22.37 21.90
C ASN A 33 -21.57 -21.54 21.19
N VAL A 34 -21.33 -20.24 21.07
CA VAL A 34 -22.25 -19.26 20.46
C VAL A 34 -21.64 -18.54 19.26
N ASN A 35 -20.42 -18.92 18.86
CA ASN A 35 -19.63 -18.28 17.80
C ASN A 35 -19.61 -16.75 17.93
N ARG A 36 -19.23 -16.24 19.10
CA ARG A 36 -19.26 -14.80 19.40
C ARG A 36 -17.90 -14.30 19.88
N ALA A 37 -17.45 -13.17 19.35
CA ALA A 37 -16.29 -12.48 19.91
C ALA A 37 -16.63 -11.86 21.28
N VAL A 38 -15.78 -12.13 22.28
CA VAL A 38 -15.98 -11.71 23.67
C VAL A 38 -14.87 -10.81 24.19
N GLY A 39 -13.76 -10.67 23.47
CA GLY A 39 -12.63 -9.86 23.91
C GLY A 39 -11.41 -10.00 23.03
N VAL A 40 -10.30 -9.44 23.49
CA VAL A 40 -8.99 -9.49 22.84
C VAL A 40 -7.92 -9.76 23.89
N GLU A 41 -6.97 -10.62 23.55
CA GLU A 41 -5.69 -10.74 24.24
C GLU A 41 -4.63 -9.90 23.52
N PHE A 42 -3.79 -9.20 24.27
CA PHE A 42 -2.62 -8.49 23.75
C PHE A 42 -1.42 -8.60 24.69
N THR A 43 -0.23 -8.50 24.13
CA THR A 43 1.02 -8.43 24.91
C THR A 43 1.45 -6.97 25.07
N LYS A 44 1.81 -6.58 26.30
CA LYS A 44 2.42 -5.28 26.62
C LYS A 44 3.53 -5.48 27.65
N ASN A 45 4.73 -4.96 27.37
CA ASN A 45 5.90 -5.10 28.25
C ASN A 45 6.16 -6.57 28.68
N GLY A 46 6.01 -7.51 27.74
CA GLY A 46 6.19 -8.95 27.97
C GLY A 46 5.08 -9.64 28.78
N ARG A 47 3.99 -8.95 29.11
CA ARG A 47 2.84 -9.51 29.83
C ARG A 47 1.64 -9.64 28.90
N ASN A 48 0.96 -10.78 28.96
CA ASN A 48 -0.33 -10.96 28.29
C ASN A 48 -1.45 -10.36 29.13
N ILE A 49 -2.29 -9.55 28.50
CA ILE A 49 -3.41 -8.86 29.10
C ILE A 49 -4.65 -9.20 28.28
N THR A 50 -5.73 -9.55 28.97
CA THR A 50 -7.03 -9.81 28.35
C THR A 50 -8.00 -8.67 28.66
N VAL A 51 -8.71 -8.20 27.64
CA VAL A 51 -9.80 -7.23 27.78
C VAL A 51 -11.06 -7.80 27.14
N PHE A 52 -12.16 -7.77 27.88
CA PHE A 52 -13.46 -8.24 27.41
C PHE A 52 -14.28 -7.10 26.79
N ALA A 53 -15.03 -7.43 25.73
CA ALA A 53 -15.92 -6.53 25.03
C ALA A 53 -17.38 -6.91 25.32
N SER A 54 -18.16 -5.97 25.84
CA SER A 54 -19.59 -6.18 26.12
C SER A 54 -20.48 -6.08 24.87
N LYS A 55 -20.00 -5.40 23.82
CA LYS A 55 -20.73 -5.17 22.57
C LYS A 55 -20.05 -5.85 21.39
N GLU A 56 -18.89 -5.36 20.97
CA GLU A 56 -18.27 -5.77 19.70
C GLU A 56 -16.76 -5.58 19.73
N VAL A 57 -16.03 -6.45 19.02
CA VAL A 57 -14.61 -6.31 18.71
C VAL A 57 -14.46 -5.87 17.25
N ILE A 58 -13.61 -4.88 16.99
CA ILE A 58 -13.36 -4.34 15.65
C ILE A 58 -11.86 -4.48 15.38
N VAL A 59 -11.52 -5.22 14.32
CA VAL A 59 -10.13 -5.42 13.88
C VAL A 59 -9.80 -4.37 12.80
N SER A 60 -8.75 -3.59 13.04
CA SER A 60 -8.27 -2.53 12.13
C SER A 60 -6.74 -2.55 12.02
N ALA A 61 -6.15 -3.74 11.89
CA ALA A 61 -4.70 -3.96 11.84
C ALA A 61 -4.12 -3.94 10.41
N GLY A 62 -4.90 -3.47 9.43
CA GLY A 62 -4.51 -3.37 8.02
C GLY A 62 -4.56 -4.73 7.30
N ALA A 63 -4.36 -4.74 5.98
CA ALA A 63 -4.46 -5.95 5.17
C ALA A 63 -3.60 -7.12 5.69
N ILE A 64 -2.38 -6.83 6.12
CA ILE A 64 -1.47 -7.86 6.64
C ILE A 64 -1.87 -8.25 8.07
N GLY A 65 -1.91 -7.29 8.99
CA GLY A 65 -2.12 -7.57 10.41
C GLY A 65 -3.50 -8.15 10.72
N SER A 66 -4.56 -7.68 10.05
CA SER A 66 -5.94 -8.15 10.31
C SER A 66 -6.12 -9.61 9.88
N SER A 67 -5.58 -9.98 8.71
CA SER A 67 -5.64 -11.38 8.26
C SER A 67 -4.81 -12.30 9.14
N GLN A 68 -3.62 -11.87 9.56
CA GLN A 68 -2.77 -12.62 10.50
C GLN A 68 -3.48 -12.82 11.84
N LEU A 69 -4.05 -11.76 12.42
CA LEU A 69 -4.73 -11.81 13.71
C LEU A 69 -5.98 -12.70 13.66
N LEU A 70 -6.79 -12.61 12.61
CA LEU A 70 -7.96 -13.50 12.43
C LEU A 70 -7.55 -14.97 12.33
N MET A 71 -6.53 -15.28 11.53
CA MET A 71 -6.02 -16.65 11.39
C MET A 71 -5.51 -17.19 12.73
N LEU A 72 -4.72 -16.42 13.50
CA LEU A 72 -4.26 -16.79 14.84
C LEU A 72 -5.41 -16.92 15.86
N SER A 73 -6.55 -16.30 15.57
CA SER A 73 -7.79 -16.42 16.36
C SER A 73 -8.65 -17.62 15.95
N GLY A 74 -8.18 -18.46 15.02
CA GLY A 74 -8.91 -19.63 14.55
C GLY A 74 -9.88 -19.36 13.40
N ILE A 75 -9.84 -18.17 12.79
CA ILE A 75 -10.72 -17.76 11.68
C ILE A 75 -9.89 -17.63 10.41
N GLY A 76 -9.99 -18.61 9.51
CA GLY A 76 -9.16 -18.67 8.30
C GLY A 76 -9.12 -20.07 7.67
N PRO A 77 -8.20 -20.33 6.72
CA PRO A 77 -8.17 -21.59 6.00
C PRO A 77 -7.92 -22.80 6.91
N ALA A 78 -8.93 -23.64 7.14
CA ALA A 78 -8.92 -24.66 8.19
C ALA A 78 -7.73 -25.63 8.13
N LYS A 79 -7.32 -26.04 6.92
CA LYS A 79 -6.16 -26.92 6.71
C LYS A 79 -4.87 -26.29 7.26
N GLN A 80 -4.61 -25.03 6.89
CA GLN A 80 -3.42 -24.31 7.33
C GLN A 80 -3.41 -24.12 8.85
N LEU A 81 -4.56 -23.73 9.42
CA LEU A 81 -4.68 -23.51 10.86
C LEU A 81 -4.40 -24.82 11.63
N THR A 82 -4.97 -25.93 11.18
CA THR A 82 -4.76 -27.26 11.77
C THR A 82 -3.29 -27.68 11.70
N GLU A 83 -2.63 -27.49 10.54
CA GLU A 83 -1.20 -27.79 10.35
C GLU A 83 -0.29 -27.01 11.30
N LEU A 84 -0.70 -25.82 11.74
CA LEU A 84 0.01 -24.97 12.69
C LEU A 84 -0.43 -25.17 14.16
N GLY A 85 -1.32 -26.13 14.43
CA GLY A 85 -1.84 -26.39 15.77
C GLY A 85 -2.75 -25.28 16.31
N ILE A 86 -3.48 -24.60 15.42
CA ILE A 86 -4.48 -23.58 15.77
C ILE A 86 -5.87 -24.24 15.68
N ASP A 87 -6.64 -24.17 16.77
CA ASP A 87 -8.02 -24.63 16.78
C ASP A 87 -8.87 -23.83 15.79
N VAL A 88 -9.54 -24.54 14.88
CA VAL A 88 -10.38 -23.92 13.86
C VAL A 88 -11.72 -23.53 14.48
N VAL A 89 -11.96 -22.23 14.61
CA VAL A 89 -13.25 -21.65 14.99
C VAL A 89 -14.15 -21.53 13.76
N LYS A 90 -13.59 -21.03 12.65
CA LYS A 90 -14.33 -20.81 11.41
C LYS A 90 -13.42 -20.98 10.20
N ASP A 91 -13.76 -21.92 9.32
CA ASP A 91 -13.16 -22.01 8.00
C ASP A 91 -13.61 -20.83 7.14
N ALA A 92 -12.65 -20.05 6.64
CA ALA A 92 -12.88 -18.83 5.87
C ALA A 92 -11.66 -18.51 4.97
N PRO A 93 -11.85 -17.83 3.83
CA PRO A 93 -10.77 -17.49 2.90
C PRO A 93 -9.92 -16.28 3.36
N VAL A 94 -9.63 -16.19 4.66
CA VAL A 94 -8.80 -15.13 5.23
C VAL A 94 -7.38 -15.22 4.68
N GLY A 95 -6.84 -14.09 4.24
CA GLY A 95 -5.50 -14.00 3.67
C GLY A 95 -5.47 -14.13 2.15
N GLU A 96 -6.53 -14.62 1.51
CA GLU A 96 -6.64 -14.66 0.04
C GLU A 96 -7.01 -13.28 -0.54
N ASN A 97 -6.97 -13.12 -1.87
CA ASN A 97 -7.34 -11.86 -2.56
C ASN A 97 -6.45 -10.66 -2.15
N LEU A 98 -5.18 -10.88 -1.81
CA LEU A 98 -4.24 -9.79 -1.57
C LEU A 98 -4.07 -8.99 -2.87
N MET A 99 -4.33 -7.69 -2.78
CA MET A 99 -4.14 -6.73 -3.86
C MET A 99 -3.20 -5.62 -3.40
N ASP A 100 -2.47 -5.05 -4.34
CA ASP A 100 -1.64 -3.86 -4.12
C ASP A 100 -1.43 -3.12 -5.43
N HIS A 101 -1.18 -1.82 -5.34
CA HIS A 101 -0.78 -1.00 -6.49
C HIS A 101 0.72 -1.20 -6.78
N VAL A 102 1.03 -2.23 -7.56
CA VAL A 102 2.42 -2.44 -8.04
C VAL A 102 2.85 -1.27 -8.91
N THR A 103 4.06 -0.77 -8.61
CA THR A 103 4.59 0.46 -9.18
C THR A 103 5.99 0.25 -9.73
N PHE A 104 6.20 0.71 -10.96
CA PHE A 104 7.46 0.71 -11.65
C PHE A 104 8.18 2.05 -11.49
N PHE A 105 9.34 2.05 -10.82
CA PHE A 105 10.13 3.26 -10.52
C PHE A 105 11.34 3.43 -11.46
N GLY A 106 11.32 2.78 -12.63
CA GLY A 106 12.48 2.74 -13.53
C GLY A 106 12.69 4.01 -14.36
N LEU A 107 11.64 4.78 -14.63
CA LEU A 107 11.73 5.87 -15.59
C LEU A 107 12.23 7.16 -14.95
N THR A 108 13.35 7.65 -15.46
CA THR A 108 14.00 8.89 -15.01
C THR A 108 14.71 9.53 -16.20
N TRP A 109 14.53 10.83 -16.35
CA TRP A 109 15.14 11.62 -17.40
C TRP A 109 16.03 12.70 -16.81
N LYS A 110 17.25 12.82 -17.33
CA LYS A 110 18.10 13.98 -17.06
C LYS A 110 17.65 15.17 -17.91
N ILE A 111 17.91 16.36 -17.40
CA ILE A 111 17.69 17.62 -18.12
C ILE A 111 18.96 18.47 -18.09
N ASN A 112 19.12 19.36 -19.07
CA ASN A 112 20.20 20.33 -19.13
C ASN A 112 19.76 21.69 -18.54
N ALA A 113 19.23 21.65 -17.33
CA ALA A 113 18.80 22.83 -16.58
C ALA A 113 18.76 22.54 -15.07
N SER A 114 19.23 23.49 -14.25
CA SER A 114 19.22 23.40 -12.78
C SER A 114 17.89 23.88 -12.19
N ILE A 115 16.79 23.27 -12.63
CA ILE A 115 15.42 23.68 -12.25
C ILE A 115 14.65 22.59 -11.48
N SER A 116 15.14 21.35 -11.51
CA SER A 116 14.55 20.24 -10.75
C SER A 116 15.02 20.30 -9.30
N LEU A 117 14.29 19.62 -8.41
CA LEU A 117 14.80 19.37 -7.06
C LEU A 117 16.09 18.55 -7.16
N ASN A 118 17.07 18.92 -6.34
CA ASN A 118 18.33 18.20 -6.20
C ASN A 118 18.59 17.93 -4.73
N MET A 119 18.68 16.66 -4.34
CA MET A 119 18.79 16.29 -2.93
C MET A 119 20.03 16.86 -2.23
N LEU A 120 21.17 16.96 -2.94
CA LEU A 120 22.39 17.52 -2.37
C LEU A 120 22.25 19.02 -2.11
N GLU A 121 21.50 19.73 -2.95
CA GLU A 121 21.20 21.15 -2.72
C GLU A 121 20.21 21.36 -1.58
N LEU A 122 19.22 20.47 -1.42
CA LEU A 122 18.22 20.54 -0.36
C LEU A 122 18.82 20.45 1.05
N ILE A 123 19.87 19.64 1.22
CA ILE A 123 20.54 19.44 2.51
C ILE A 123 21.77 20.33 2.70
N ASN A 124 22.19 21.07 1.67
CA ASN A 124 23.36 21.94 1.76
C ASN A 124 23.07 23.12 2.70
N PRO A 125 23.79 23.25 3.83
CA PRO A 125 23.54 24.33 4.79
C PRO A 125 23.87 25.73 4.27
N LEU A 126 24.59 25.83 3.13
CA LEU A 126 24.85 27.10 2.46
C LEU A 126 23.63 27.61 1.66
N ASN A 127 22.68 26.73 1.34
CA ASN A 127 21.44 27.11 0.68
C ASN A 127 20.38 27.54 1.72
N PRO A 128 19.51 28.51 1.39
CA PRO A 128 18.53 29.04 2.33
C PRO A 128 17.34 28.09 2.57
N TYR A 129 17.25 26.96 1.87
CA TYR A 129 16.05 26.11 1.85
C TYR A 129 15.60 25.64 3.24
N ILE A 130 16.55 25.25 4.10
CA ILE A 130 16.24 24.83 5.48
C ILE A 130 15.72 26.01 6.30
N SER A 131 16.36 27.18 6.20
CA SER A 131 15.92 28.38 6.93
C SER A 131 14.56 28.87 6.43
N ASP A 132 14.32 28.88 5.12
CA ASP A 132 13.06 29.32 4.52
C ASP A 132 11.90 28.44 4.99
N PHE A 133 12.12 27.12 5.05
CA PHE A 133 11.13 26.19 5.56
C PHE A 133 10.86 26.35 7.05
N LEU A 134 11.90 26.56 7.87
CA LEU A 134 11.76 26.65 9.32
C LEU A 134 11.11 27.97 9.75
N VAL A 135 11.49 29.08 9.10
CA VAL A 135 11.05 30.44 9.46
C VAL A 135 9.75 30.80 8.76
N ASN A 136 9.70 30.65 7.44
CA ASN A 136 8.59 31.15 6.61
C ASN A 136 7.63 30.06 6.17
N ARG A 137 7.99 28.77 6.32
CA ARG A 137 7.25 27.63 5.74
C ARG A 137 7.17 27.70 4.22
N GLU A 138 8.25 28.18 3.61
CA GLU A 138 8.39 28.34 2.15
C GLU A 138 9.58 27.53 1.62
N GLY A 139 9.75 27.54 0.31
CA GLY A 139 10.88 26.94 -0.38
C GLY A 139 10.72 25.45 -0.72
N PRO A 140 11.72 24.84 -1.36
CA PRO A 140 11.64 23.49 -1.93
C PRO A 140 11.28 22.37 -0.93
N LEU A 141 11.60 22.54 0.35
CA LEU A 141 11.26 21.56 1.40
C LEU A 141 9.77 21.49 1.74
N THR A 142 8.94 22.38 1.17
CA THR A 142 7.47 22.26 1.25
C THR A 142 6.90 21.29 0.20
N SER A 143 7.70 20.85 -0.78
CA SER A 143 7.28 19.86 -1.78
C SER A 143 6.90 18.53 -1.11
N ALA A 144 5.97 17.81 -1.71
CA ALA A 144 5.46 16.52 -1.22
C ALA A 144 6.44 15.36 -1.49
N GLY A 145 7.71 15.52 -1.13
CA GLY A 145 8.74 14.49 -1.34
C GLY A 145 9.00 14.20 -2.82
N GLY A 146 8.93 15.23 -3.65
CA GLY A 146 9.18 15.14 -5.09
C GLY A 146 7.99 14.62 -5.91
N CYS A 147 6.90 14.12 -5.32
CA CYS A 147 5.68 13.75 -6.06
C CYS A 147 4.77 14.98 -6.24
N ASP A 148 5.04 15.80 -7.26
CA ASP A 148 4.40 17.11 -7.42
C ASP A 148 3.17 17.11 -8.33
N ALA A 149 3.00 16.06 -9.14
CA ALA A 149 1.82 15.91 -9.98
C ALA A 149 1.41 14.44 -10.15
N LEU A 150 0.11 14.23 -10.32
CA LEU A 150 -0.48 12.92 -10.62
C LEU A 150 -1.20 13.00 -11.96
N GLY A 151 -0.98 11.99 -12.81
CA GLY A 151 -1.72 11.80 -14.05
C GLY A 151 -2.44 10.47 -14.05
N PHE A 152 -3.72 10.44 -14.40
CA PHE A 152 -4.47 9.20 -14.57
C PHE A 152 -4.80 9.00 -16.04
N ILE A 153 -4.44 7.84 -16.58
CA ILE A 153 -4.67 7.53 -17.99
C ILE A 153 -5.42 6.20 -18.14
N ASN A 154 -6.14 6.08 -19.25
CA ASN A 154 -6.69 4.81 -19.72
C ASN A 154 -5.88 4.37 -20.95
N THR A 155 -5.04 3.35 -20.81
CA THR A 155 -4.11 2.92 -21.85
C THR A 155 -4.82 2.33 -23.07
N LYS A 156 -5.99 1.69 -22.88
CA LYS A 156 -6.80 1.10 -23.95
C LYS A 156 -7.60 2.14 -24.73
N HIS A 157 -8.01 3.21 -24.08
CA HIS A 157 -8.87 4.26 -24.65
C HIS A 157 -8.35 5.66 -24.33
N ARG A 158 -7.12 5.98 -24.76
CA ARG A 158 -6.40 7.23 -24.41
C ARG A 158 -7.16 8.53 -24.72
N LYS A 159 -8.03 8.54 -25.73
CA LYS A 159 -8.83 9.72 -26.12
C LYS A 159 -10.18 9.82 -25.40
N LYS A 160 -10.55 8.80 -24.62
CA LYS A 160 -11.82 8.73 -23.91
C LYS A 160 -11.61 9.24 -22.49
N HIS A 161 -12.11 10.44 -22.21
CA HIS A 161 -12.05 11.06 -20.88
C HIS A 161 -13.11 10.53 -19.90
N SER A 162 -13.88 9.52 -20.30
CA SER A 162 -14.89 8.85 -19.48
C SER A 162 -14.49 7.40 -19.21
N GLY A 163 -14.47 6.98 -17.95
CA GLY A 163 -14.13 5.61 -17.54
C GLY A 163 -13.10 5.60 -16.41
N LEU A 164 -12.76 4.39 -15.95
CA LEU A 164 -11.73 4.23 -14.93
C LEU A 164 -10.33 4.23 -15.57
N PRO A 165 -9.35 4.90 -14.96
CA PRO A 165 -7.95 4.79 -15.36
C PRO A 165 -7.39 3.42 -14.96
N ASP A 166 -6.49 2.91 -15.79
CA ASP A 166 -5.74 1.67 -15.57
C ASP A 166 -4.28 1.93 -15.18
N ILE A 167 -3.78 3.14 -15.42
CA ILE A 167 -2.45 3.61 -15.01
C ILE A 167 -2.55 4.95 -14.29
N GLU A 168 -1.80 5.06 -13.19
CA GLU A 168 -1.42 6.30 -12.55
C GLU A 168 0.05 6.61 -12.87
N LEU A 169 0.32 7.86 -13.22
CA LEU A 169 1.64 8.44 -13.47
C LEU A 169 1.97 9.34 -12.29
N LEU A 170 2.91 8.92 -11.44
CA LEU A 170 3.40 9.72 -10.32
C LEU A 170 4.60 10.52 -10.79
N PHE A 171 4.40 11.82 -11.04
CA PHE A 171 5.43 12.70 -11.54
C PHE A 171 6.34 13.20 -10.41
N GLY A 172 7.62 12.90 -10.58
CA GLY A 172 8.74 13.29 -9.75
C GLY A 172 9.43 14.55 -10.28
N SER A 173 9.46 15.69 -9.57
CA SER A 173 10.33 16.83 -9.96
C SER A 173 11.79 16.68 -9.51
N ALA A 174 12.17 15.48 -9.09
CA ALA A 174 13.53 15.05 -8.78
C ALA A 174 13.82 13.73 -9.53
N THR A 175 15.09 13.31 -9.57
CA THR A 175 15.39 11.95 -10.03
C THR A 175 15.20 10.93 -8.89
N PHE A 176 14.51 9.82 -9.15
CA PHE A 176 14.45 8.66 -8.23
C PHE A 176 15.81 7.97 -8.02
N LYS A 177 16.87 8.46 -8.65
CA LYS A 177 18.22 7.88 -8.67
C LYS A 177 19.19 8.65 -7.76
N GLU A 178 18.76 9.82 -7.27
CA GLU A 178 19.54 10.70 -6.40
C GLU A 178 19.62 10.25 -4.94
N GLU A 179 18.60 9.54 -4.44
CA GLU A 179 18.43 9.36 -3.01
C GLU A 179 19.16 8.10 -2.51
N TYR A 180 19.82 8.18 -1.34
CA TYR A 180 20.31 6.97 -0.66
C TYR A 180 19.14 6.13 -0.11
N LEU A 181 18.06 6.80 0.30
CA LEU A 181 16.90 6.20 0.93
C LEU A 181 15.99 5.47 -0.06
N PHE A 182 15.79 6.01 -1.27
CA PHE A 182 14.84 5.41 -2.23
C PHE A 182 15.25 4.00 -2.69
N PRO A 183 16.52 3.72 -3.06
CA PRO A 183 16.98 2.37 -3.37
C PRO A 183 16.91 1.41 -2.18
N GLU A 184 17.05 1.91 -0.95
CA GLU A 184 16.89 1.13 0.27
C GLU A 184 15.42 0.80 0.56
N MET A 185 14.52 1.78 0.39
CA MET A 185 13.07 1.62 0.49
C MET A 185 12.56 0.58 -0.52
N LEU A 186 13.06 0.61 -1.75
CA LEU A 186 12.76 -0.37 -2.80
C LEU A 186 13.48 -1.71 -2.61
N ASN A 187 14.32 -1.85 -1.57
CA ASN A 187 15.15 -3.02 -1.29
C ASN A 187 15.94 -3.49 -2.52
N LEU A 188 16.50 -2.54 -3.28
CA LEU A 188 17.22 -2.85 -4.51
C LEU A 188 18.49 -3.66 -4.22
N LYS A 189 18.79 -4.60 -5.10
CA LYS A 189 20.04 -5.37 -5.05
C LYS A 189 21.24 -4.44 -5.20
N LYS A 190 22.37 -4.82 -4.59
CA LYS A 190 23.60 -4.00 -4.53
C LYS A 190 24.04 -3.48 -5.90
N TYR A 191 24.02 -4.31 -6.94
CA TYR A 191 24.42 -3.91 -8.29
C TYR A 191 23.51 -2.80 -8.86
N LEU A 192 22.19 -2.88 -8.67
CA LEU A 192 21.25 -1.84 -9.09
C LEU A 192 21.48 -0.54 -8.33
N ARG A 193 21.80 -0.62 -7.04
CA ARG A 193 22.16 0.57 -6.24
C ARG A 193 23.41 1.25 -6.78
N GLN A 194 24.41 0.47 -7.20
CA GLN A 194 25.63 1.00 -7.81
C GLN A 194 25.33 1.66 -9.16
N GLU A 195 24.52 1.03 -10.01
CA GLU A 195 24.11 1.62 -11.29
C GLU A 195 23.32 2.92 -11.11
N TRP A 196 22.37 2.96 -10.16
CA TRP A 196 21.59 4.16 -9.87
C TRP A 196 22.47 5.29 -9.29
N GLY A 197 23.42 4.94 -8.42
CA GLY A 197 24.34 5.90 -7.80
C GLY A 197 25.22 6.67 -8.77
N LYS A 198 25.44 6.18 -10.00
CA LYS A 198 26.15 6.91 -11.07
C LYS A 198 25.45 8.22 -11.47
N TYR A 199 24.16 8.32 -11.16
CA TYR A 199 23.31 9.46 -11.52
C TYR A 199 23.02 10.39 -10.34
N ALA A 200 23.64 10.17 -9.18
CA ALA A 200 23.47 11.04 -8.02
C ALA A 200 23.87 12.49 -8.35
N GLY A 201 23.03 13.44 -7.95
CA GLY A 201 23.21 14.87 -8.20
C GLY A 201 22.85 15.34 -9.62
N THR A 202 22.29 14.46 -10.47
CA THR A 202 21.83 14.84 -11.82
C THR A 202 20.49 15.58 -11.74
N TYR A 203 20.39 16.78 -12.30
CA TYR A 203 19.07 17.41 -12.47
C TYR A 203 18.22 16.63 -13.47
N GLY A 204 16.95 16.44 -13.11
CA GLY A 204 16.04 15.59 -13.87
C GLY A 204 14.68 15.44 -13.23
N TRP A 205 13.87 14.61 -13.86
CA TRP A 205 12.53 14.27 -13.41
C TRP A 205 12.28 12.77 -13.58
N SER A 206 11.33 12.25 -12.83
CA SER A 206 10.97 10.83 -12.87
C SER A 206 9.47 10.66 -13.05
N ILE A 207 9.07 9.51 -13.57
CA ILE A 207 7.67 9.07 -13.49
C ILE A 207 7.64 7.66 -12.96
N ALA A 208 6.92 7.45 -11.86
CA ALA A 208 6.55 6.10 -11.46
C ALA A 208 5.26 5.70 -12.19
N ILE A 209 5.24 4.48 -12.71
CA ILE A 209 4.08 3.92 -13.40
C ILE A 209 3.39 2.95 -12.47
N THR A 210 2.16 3.25 -12.06
CA THR A 210 1.41 2.42 -11.11
C THR A 210 0.20 1.80 -11.79
N LEU A 211 0.04 0.48 -11.65
CA LEU A 211 -1.17 -0.20 -12.08
C LEU A 211 -2.31 0.16 -11.12
N SER A 212 -3.35 0.82 -11.62
CA SER A 212 -4.49 1.26 -10.79
C SER A 212 -5.53 0.16 -10.57
N LYS A 213 -5.58 -0.84 -11.47
CA LYS A 213 -6.54 -1.96 -11.42
C LYS A 213 -5.83 -3.28 -11.76
N PRO A 214 -4.88 -3.72 -10.93
CA PRO A 214 -4.19 -4.98 -11.15
C PRO A 214 -5.19 -6.14 -11.10
N LYS A 215 -5.00 -7.11 -11.98
CA LYS A 215 -5.78 -8.36 -12.02
C LYS A 215 -5.13 -9.48 -11.24
N SER A 216 -3.81 -9.46 -11.11
CA SER A 216 -3.06 -10.34 -10.23
C SER A 216 -3.63 -10.35 -8.81
N ARG A 217 -3.67 -11.53 -8.20
CA ARG A 217 -4.11 -11.74 -6.81
C ARG A 217 -3.07 -12.53 -6.05
N GLY A 218 -2.66 -11.96 -4.93
CA GLY A 218 -1.76 -12.58 -3.98
C GLY A 218 -2.49 -13.25 -2.83
N ARG A 219 -1.69 -13.65 -1.84
CA ARG A 219 -2.18 -14.20 -0.57
C ARG A 219 -1.23 -13.91 0.60
N ILE A 220 -1.76 -14.03 1.81
CA ILE A 220 -1.05 -14.01 3.08
C ILE A 220 -1.27 -15.34 3.78
N LYS A 221 -0.18 -15.93 4.28
CA LYS A 221 -0.21 -17.21 5.00
C LYS A 221 0.56 -17.10 6.31
N LEU A 222 -0.01 -17.64 7.39
CA LEU A 222 0.75 -17.89 8.60
C LEU A 222 1.89 -18.88 8.33
N VAL A 223 3.06 -18.57 8.87
CA VAL A 223 4.24 -19.45 8.91
C VAL A 223 4.35 -20.15 10.27
N ALA A 224 3.81 -19.54 11.32
CA ALA A 224 3.83 -20.07 12.68
C ALA A 224 2.59 -19.60 13.46
N ASN A 225 2.23 -20.35 14.50
CA ASN A 225 1.25 -19.93 15.52
C ASN A 225 1.90 -18.95 16.52
N ASN A 226 2.37 -17.80 16.01
CA ASN A 226 3.01 -16.76 16.81
C ASN A 226 2.86 -15.41 16.12
N ILE A 227 2.23 -14.45 16.79
CA ILE A 227 2.01 -13.10 16.26
C ILE A 227 3.30 -12.34 15.91
N ASN A 228 4.42 -12.68 16.56
CA ASN A 228 5.71 -12.01 16.33
C ASN A 228 6.46 -12.58 15.12
N VAL A 229 5.96 -13.67 14.51
CA VAL A 229 6.52 -14.22 13.28
C VAL A 229 5.80 -13.59 12.10
N ALA A 230 6.55 -12.93 11.22
CA ALA A 230 5.99 -12.34 10.01
C ALA A 230 5.33 -13.43 9.14
N PRO A 231 4.13 -13.19 8.61
CA PRO A 231 3.50 -14.14 7.71
C PRO A 231 4.24 -14.20 6.37
N GLU A 232 4.03 -15.29 5.63
CA GLU A 232 4.40 -15.36 4.23
C GLU A 232 3.47 -14.41 3.45
N ILE A 233 4.05 -13.48 2.69
CA ILE A 233 3.33 -12.53 1.86
C ILE A 233 3.73 -12.81 0.42
N VAL A 234 2.76 -13.24 -0.40
CA VAL A 234 2.97 -13.55 -1.81
C VAL A 234 2.06 -12.66 -2.65
N PRO A 235 2.54 -11.50 -3.15
CA PRO A 235 1.70 -10.57 -3.90
C PRO A 235 1.31 -11.02 -5.31
N ASN A 236 2.08 -11.95 -5.93
CA ASN A 236 1.89 -12.41 -7.30
C ASN A 236 1.83 -11.30 -8.36
N TYR A 237 2.67 -10.26 -8.22
CA TYR A 237 2.72 -9.18 -9.22
C TYR A 237 2.98 -9.71 -10.63
N PHE A 238 2.16 -9.29 -11.59
CA PHE A 238 2.25 -9.65 -13.00
C PHE A 238 2.07 -11.15 -13.31
N ASP A 239 1.38 -11.87 -12.43
CA ASP A 239 0.87 -13.22 -12.68
C ASP A 239 -0.23 -13.22 -13.77
N ASP A 240 -1.10 -12.20 -13.79
CA ASP A 240 -1.99 -11.97 -14.94
C ASP A 240 -1.22 -11.24 -16.07
N PRO A 241 -1.18 -11.77 -17.29
CA PRO A 241 -0.42 -11.19 -18.39
C PRO A 241 -0.94 -9.82 -18.84
N ASP A 242 -2.22 -9.47 -18.57
CA ASP A 242 -2.74 -8.15 -18.90
C ASP A 242 -2.18 -7.04 -18.01
N ASP A 243 -1.73 -7.36 -16.79
CA ASP A 243 -1.07 -6.40 -15.90
C ASP A 243 0.26 -5.94 -16.52
N MET A 244 1.06 -6.88 -17.04
CA MET A 244 2.32 -6.56 -17.72
C MET A 244 2.10 -5.72 -18.99
N LYS A 245 1.12 -6.11 -19.83
CA LYS A 245 0.78 -5.33 -21.04
C LYS A 245 0.36 -3.90 -20.69
N THR A 246 -0.44 -3.73 -19.64
CA THR A 246 -0.92 -2.42 -19.19
C THR A 246 0.24 -1.58 -18.65
N MET A 247 1.15 -2.19 -17.89
CA MET A 247 2.37 -1.54 -17.39
C MET A 247 3.26 -1.02 -18.54
N ILE A 248 3.53 -1.86 -19.54
CA ILE A 248 4.31 -1.46 -20.74
C ILE A 248 3.60 -0.32 -21.47
N ALA A 249 2.28 -0.37 -21.65
CA ALA A 249 1.53 0.71 -22.26
C ALA A 249 1.61 2.04 -21.47
N GLY A 250 1.72 1.97 -20.14
CA GLY A 250 2.04 3.10 -19.25
C GLY A 250 3.45 3.64 -19.47
N ILE A 251 4.45 2.76 -19.60
CA ILE A 251 5.83 3.15 -19.95
C ILE A 251 5.85 3.92 -21.26
N ARG A 252 5.19 3.41 -22.31
CA ARG A 252 5.09 4.12 -23.61
C ARG A 252 4.45 5.50 -23.48
N ALA A 253 3.45 5.65 -22.61
CA ALA A 253 2.83 6.95 -22.37
C ALA A 253 3.81 7.93 -21.70
N ALA A 254 4.55 7.50 -20.69
CA ALA A 254 5.55 8.34 -20.03
C ALA A 254 6.74 8.70 -20.96
N GLN A 255 7.19 7.76 -21.80
CA GLN A 255 8.18 8.04 -22.84
C GLN A 255 7.68 9.11 -23.82
N SER A 256 6.42 9.03 -24.25
CA SER A 256 5.84 10.04 -25.14
C SER A 256 5.76 11.45 -24.51
N LEU A 257 5.55 11.53 -23.19
CA LEU A 257 5.57 12.80 -22.46
C LEU A 257 6.95 13.46 -22.53
N SER A 258 8.01 12.66 -22.38
CA SER A 258 9.39 13.16 -22.47
C SER A 258 9.72 13.74 -23.84
N GLN A 259 9.06 13.28 -24.91
CA GLN A 259 9.25 13.76 -26.28
C GLN A 259 8.43 15.03 -26.61
N THR A 260 7.64 15.55 -25.67
CA THR A 260 6.89 16.80 -25.90
C THR A 260 7.82 17.99 -26.07
N LYS A 261 7.37 19.03 -26.79
CA LYS A 261 8.12 20.27 -27.01
C LYS A 261 8.61 20.91 -25.71
N VAL A 262 7.80 20.87 -24.66
CA VAL A 262 8.12 21.46 -23.35
C VAL A 262 9.26 20.69 -22.67
N MET A 263 9.19 19.35 -22.64
CA MET A 263 10.24 18.54 -22.05
C MET A 263 11.54 18.59 -22.86
N GLN A 264 11.45 18.60 -24.19
CA GLN A 264 12.62 18.71 -25.06
C GLN A 264 13.28 20.09 -25.04
N ALA A 265 12.58 21.15 -24.61
CA ALA A 265 13.21 22.45 -24.38
C ALA A 265 14.30 22.40 -23.29
N TYR A 266 14.27 21.40 -22.41
CA TYR A 266 15.27 21.15 -21.37
C TYR A 266 16.23 19.98 -21.71
N ASP A 267 16.29 19.53 -22.96
CA ASP A 267 17.07 18.35 -23.38
C ASP A 267 16.77 17.11 -22.53
N SER A 268 15.48 16.83 -22.31
CA SER A 268 15.04 15.67 -21.54
C SER A 268 15.49 14.36 -22.20
N ARG A 269 16.37 13.61 -21.53
CA ARG A 269 16.93 12.33 -22.01
C ARG A 269 16.78 11.24 -20.97
N LEU A 270 16.28 10.08 -21.37
CA LEU A 270 16.14 8.94 -20.47
C LEU A 270 17.54 8.54 -19.97
N LEU A 271 17.66 8.22 -18.68
CA LEU A 271 18.93 7.73 -18.14
C LEU A 271 19.26 6.36 -18.72
N ASN A 272 20.53 6.16 -19.09
CA ASN A 272 21.02 4.90 -19.64
C ASN A 272 21.45 3.97 -18.50
N ILE A 273 20.48 3.32 -17.85
CA ILE A 273 20.75 2.42 -16.73
C ILE A 273 20.95 1.00 -17.26
N THR A 274 22.09 0.40 -16.91
CA THR A 274 22.37 -0.99 -17.26
C THR A 274 21.63 -1.95 -16.34
N TYR A 275 20.75 -2.77 -16.91
CA TYR A 275 20.11 -3.89 -16.22
C TYR A 275 20.73 -5.19 -16.72
N GLU A 276 21.83 -5.64 -16.09
CA GLU A 276 22.66 -6.77 -16.56
C GLU A 276 21.89 -8.06 -16.89
N LYS A 277 20.75 -8.28 -16.22
CA LYS A 277 19.91 -9.47 -16.42
C LYS A 277 18.91 -9.34 -17.58
N CYS A 278 18.76 -8.16 -18.16
CA CYS A 278 17.82 -7.85 -19.23
C CYS A 278 18.54 -7.69 -20.56
N ASN A 279 19.05 -8.81 -21.08
CA ASN A 279 19.76 -8.86 -22.36
C ASN A 279 18.78 -8.97 -23.52
N TYR A 280 18.08 -7.87 -23.81
CA TYR A 280 17.13 -7.72 -24.90
C TYR A 280 17.48 -6.46 -25.70
N GLU A 281 16.93 -6.33 -26.91
CA GLU A 281 17.04 -5.09 -27.68
C GLU A 281 16.53 -3.91 -26.85
N GLU A 282 17.34 -2.84 -26.78
CA GLU A 282 17.00 -1.65 -26.00
C GLU A 282 15.65 -1.09 -26.45
N ASP A 283 14.84 -0.68 -25.48
CA ASP A 283 13.49 -0.15 -25.70
C ASP A 283 12.47 -1.13 -26.30
N SER A 284 12.79 -2.41 -26.48
CA SER A 284 11.80 -3.44 -26.85
C SER A 284 10.83 -3.75 -25.72
N ASP A 285 9.66 -4.31 -26.03
CA ASP A 285 8.70 -4.74 -25.00
C ASP A 285 9.28 -5.84 -24.10
N ALA A 286 10.10 -6.74 -24.66
CA ALA A 286 10.79 -7.77 -23.90
C ALA A 286 11.82 -7.19 -22.92
N TYR A 287 12.54 -6.14 -23.34
CA TYR A 287 13.43 -5.38 -22.45
C TYR A 287 12.64 -4.78 -21.28
N TRP A 288 11.55 -4.05 -21.58
CA TRP A 288 10.76 -3.40 -20.52
C TRP A 288 10.08 -4.40 -19.58
N GLU A 289 9.57 -5.52 -20.08
CA GLU A 289 9.03 -6.57 -19.21
C GLU A 289 10.10 -7.06 -18.21
N CYS A 290 11.31 -7.35 -18.68
CA CYS A 290 12.40 -7.77 -17.81
C CYS A 290 12.74 -6.70 -16.75
N VAL A 291 12.82 -5.43 -17.15
CA VAL A 291 13.13 -4.33 -16.24
C VAL A 291 12.00 -4.14 -15.22
N VAL A 292 10.74 -4.17 -15.65
CA VAL A 292 9.55 -4.10 -14.77
C VAL A 292 9.59 -5.22 -13.72
N ARG A 293 9.86 -6.45 -14.11
CA ARG A 293 9.98 -7.59 -13.18
C ARG A 293 11.17 -7.45 -12.22
N THR A 294 12.18 -6.67 -12.59
CA THR A 294 13.41 -6.52 -11.79
C THR A 294 13.29 -5.45 -10.71
N ILE A 295 12.56 -4.35 -10.97
CA ILE A 295 12.57 -3.17 -10.08
C ILE A 295 11.20 -2.60 -9.72
N SER A 296 10.10 -3.25 -10.10
CA SER A 296 8.79 -2.84 -9.58
C SER A 296 8.66 -3.20 -8.11
N SER A 297 7.96 -2.36 -7.36
CA SER A 297 7.72 -2.56 -5.93
C SER A 297 6.29 -2.18 -5.56
N THR A 298 5.95 -2.41 -4.30
CA THR A 298 4.69 -1.99 -3.68
C THR A 298 4.60 -0.46 -3.58
N LEU A 299 3.39 0.08 -3.68
CA LEU A 299 3.07 1.45 -3.22
C LEU A 299 2.50 1.45 -1.79
N TYR A 300 2.65 0.34 -1.07
CA TYR A 300 2.13 0.06 0.27
C TYR A 300 0.59 0.14 0.36
N HIS A 301 -0.10 -0.20 -0.73
CA HIS A 301 -1.56 -0.23 -0.84
C HIS A 301 -2.12 -1.64 -0.69
N TYR A 302 -1.52 -2.45 0.19
CA TYR A 302 -2.02 -3.79 0.50
C TYR A 302 -3.49 -3.75 0.96
N SER A 303 -4.31 -4.60 0.35
CA SER A 303 -5.76 -4.64 0.55
C SER A 303 -6.35 -6.02 0.22
N GLY A 304 -7.61 -6.23 0.56
CA GLY A 304 -8.42 -7.37 0.07
C GLY A 304 -8.35 -8.69 0.83
N THR A 305 -7.47 -8.80 1.82
CA THR A 305 -7.19 -10.04 2.58
C THR A 305 -8.30 -10.49 3.53
N CYS A 306 -9.30 -9.64 3.77
CA CYS A 306 -10.53 -9.95 4.51
C CYS A 306 -11.74 -9.47 3.70
N LYS A 307 -11.73 -9.80 2.40
CA LYS A 307 -12.70 -9.35 1.38
C LYS A 307 -14.13 -9.27 1.89
N MET A 308 -14.75 -8.10 1.73
CA MET A 308 -16.19 -7.92 1.82
C MET A 308 -16.88 -8.56 0.61
N GLY A 309 -17.97 -9.28 0.82
CA GLY A 309 -18.76 -9.83 -0.28
C GLY A 309 -20.25 -9.86 0.01
N ALA A 310 -21.02 -10.14 -1.04
CA ALA A 310 -22.46 -10.35 -0.90
C ALA A 310 -22.76 -11.61 -0.09
N ARG A 311 -23.99 -11.72 0.43
CA ARG A 311 -24.42 -12.93 1.13
C ARG A 311 -24.30 -14.15 0.19
N GLY A 312 -23.53 -15.15 0.60
CA GLY A 312 -23.30 -16.37 -0.18
C GLY A 312 -22.09 -16.33 -1.11
N ASP A 313 -21.35 -15.22 -1.18
CA ASP A 313 -20.03 -15.19 -1.85
C ASP A 313 -19.05 -16.09 -1.08
N PRO A 314 -18.58 -17.22 -1.66
CA PRO A 314 -17.69 -18.16 -0.97
C PRO A 314 -16.28 -17.60 -0.75
N THR A 315 -15.95 -16.47 -1.41
CA THR A 315 -14.66 -15.78 -1.27
C THR A 315 -14.69 -14.64 -0.24
N ALA A 316 -15.84 -14.40 0.39
CA ALA A 316 -16.01 -13.33 1.36
C ALA A 316 -15.59 -13.75 2.78
N VAL A 317 -14.95 -12.84 3.48
CA VAL A 317 -14.64 -12.95 4.91
C VAL A 317 -15.62 -12.14 5.75
N VAL A 318 -16.03 -10.97 5.23
CA VAL A 318 -17.00 -10.09 5.90
C VAL A 318 -18.22 -9.80 5.03
N ASP A 319 -19.35 -9.54 5.67
CA ASP A 319 -20.60 -9.14 5.01
C ASP A 319 -20.60 -7.64 4.62
N PRO A 320 -21.63 -7.10 3.94
CA PRO A 320 -21.72 -5.68 3.58
C PRO A 320 -21.80 -4.70 4.76
N LYS A 321 -21.95 -5.19 5.99
CA LYS A 321 -21.84 -4.42 7.23
C LYS A 321 -20.45 -4.58 7.88
N LEU A 322 -19.53 -5.24 7.18
CA LEU A 322 -18.18 -5.61 7.61
C LEU A 322 -18.11 -6.56 8.81
N LYS A 323 -19.21 -7.28 9.09
CA LYS A 323 -19.22 -8.32 10.12
C LYS A 323 -18.56 -9.58 9.60
N VAL A 324 -17.70 -10.19 10.42
CA VAL A 324 -17.06 -11.47 10.07
C VAL A 324 -18.14 -12.54 9.93
N ILE A 325 -18.17 -13.20 8.78
CA ILE A 325 -19.24 -14.13 8.43
C ILE A 325 -19.19 -15.35 9.35
N GLY A 326 -20.26 -15.56 10.11
CA GLY A 326 -20.39 -16.68 11.04
C GLY A 326 -19.81 -16.44 12.42
N ILE A 327 -19.33 -15.23 12.73
CA ILE A 327 -18.87 -14.84 14.07
C ILE A 327 -19.64 -13.59 14.51
N GLU A 328 -20.46 -13.72 15.55
CA GLU A 328 -21.19 -12.62 16.14
C GLU A 328 -20.25 -11.62 16.83
N ASN A 329 -20.61 -10.34 16.79
CA ASN A 329 -19.90 -9.25 17.49
C ASN A 329 -18.42 -9.08 17.09
N LEU A 330 -18.07 -9.44 15.86
CA LEU A 330 -16.74 -9.22 15.27
C LEU A 330 -16.83 -8.51 13.92
N ARG A 331 -16.08 -7.43 13.75
CA ARG A 331 -15.91 -6.73 12.47
C ARG A 331 -14.46 -6.59 12.07
N VAL A 332 -14.23 -6.41 10.78
CA VAL A 332 -12.96 -5.90 10.24
C VAL A 332 -13.24 -4.55 9.58
N ALA A 333 -12.47 -3.52 9.90
CA ALA A 333 -12.70 -2.16 9.40
C ALA A 333 -11.37 -1.51 9.00
N ASP A 334 -10.80 -1.97 7.88
CA ASP A 334 -9.60 -1.42 7.27
C ASP A 334 -9.50 -1.82 5.78
N ALA A 335 -8.35 -1.58 5.13
CA ALA A 335 -8.12 -1.88 3.72
C ALA A 335 -8.30 -3.36 3.33
N SER A 336 -8.22 -4.30 4.29
CA SER A 336 -8.41 -5.73 4.05
C SER A 336 -9.80 -6.06 3.50
N VAL A 337 -10.81 -5.23 3.80
CA VAL A 337 -12.20 -5.51 3.42
C VAL A 337 -12.53 -5.13 1.98
N LEU A 338 -11.62 -4.43 1.29
CA LEU A 338 -11.86 -4.01 -0.09
C LEU A 338 -12.05 -5.23 -1.00
N PRO A 339 -13.21 -5.39 -1.66
CA PRO A 339 -13.39 -6.50 -2.59
C PRO A 339 -12.49 -6.37 -3.82
N GLU A 340 -12.31 -5.13 -4.26
CA GLU A 340 -11.49 -4.73 -5.38
C GLU A 340 -10.76 -3.45 -4.99
N ILE A 341 -9.47 -3.37 -5.28
CA ILE A 341 -8.68 -2.16 -5.02
C ILE A 341 -9.19 -1.02 -5.91
N VAL A 342 -9.34 0.18 -5.35
CA VAL A 342 -9.87 1.35 -6.08
C VAL A 342 -8.75 2.04 -6.86
N SER A 343 -9.07 2.72 -7.98
CA SER A 343 -8.09 3.47 -8.78
C SER A 343 -7.68 4.79 -8.11
N ALA A 344 -7.18 4.73 -6.88
CA ALA A 344 -6.72 5.86 -6.10
C ALA A 344 -5.82 5.38 -4.94
N HIS A 345 -5.06 6.30 -4.36
CA HIS A 345 -4.34 6.05 -3.11
C HIS A 345 -5.29 5.68 -1.97
N LEU A 346 -4.96 4.67 -1.16
CA LEU A 346 -5.94 4.01 -0.28
C LEU A 346 -6.25 4.71 1.04
N ASN A 347 -5.49 5.73 1.42
CA ASN A 347 -5.69 6.42 2.71
C ASN A 347 -7.10 7.02 2.85
N LEU A 348 -7.58 7.76 1.84
CA LEU A 348 -8.93 8.34 1.84
C LEU A 348 -10.04 7.28 1.77
N PRO A 349 -9.99 6.27 0.87
CA PRO A 349 -10.91 5.13 0.90
C PRO A 349 -11.02 4.45 2.27
N VAL A 350 -9.90 4.25 2.98
CA VAL A 350 -9.90 3.65 4.32
C VAL A 350 -10.59 4.56 5.35
N PHE A 351 -10.40 5.88 5.29
CA PHE A 351 -11.17 6.80 6.13
C PHE A 351 -12.66 6.74 5.83
N MET A 352 -13.05 6.66 4.56
CA MET A 352 -14.46 6.50 4.19
C MET A 352 -15.06 5.22 4.77
N ILE A 353 -14.33 4.10 4.70
CA ILE A 353 -14.73 2.83 5.33
C ILE A 353 -14.93 3.03 6.85
N ALA A 354 -13.94 3.64 7.53
CA ALA A 354 -13.99 3.86 8.97
C ALA A 354 -15.17 4.73 9.39
N GLU A 355 -15.41 5.85 8.71
CA GLU A 355 -16.55 6.75 8.96
C GLU A 355 -17.89 6.01 8.76
N LYS A 356 -18.01 5.28 7.65
CA LYS A 356 -19.23 4.54 7.34
C LYS A 356 -19.54 3.47 8.39
N VAL A 357 -18.51 2.74 8.83
CA VAL A 357 -18.65 1.70 9.86
C VAL A 357 -19.00 2.30 11.22
N ALA A 358 -18.37 3.43 11.59
CA ALA A 358 -18.67 4.12 12.82
C ALA A 358 -20.17 4.48 12.93
N ASP A 359 -20.77 4.95 11.83
CA ASP A 359 -22.21 5.26 11.82
C ASP A 359 -23.11 4.02 11.85
N MET A 360 -22.71 2.93 11.18
CA MET A 360 -23.41 1.64 11.27
C MET A 360 -23.43 1.12 12.71
N ILE A 361 -22.29 1.19 13.41
CA ILE A 361 -22.15 0.73 14.79
C ILE A 361 -22.99 1.58 15.74
N LYS A 362 -22.95 2.92 15.61
CA LYS A 362 -23.78 3.81 16.44
C LYS A 362 -25.27 3.52 16.28
N THR A 363 -25.70 3.26 15.04
CA THR A 363 -27.10 2.93 14.71
C THR A 363 -27.49 1.57 15.33
N GLU A 364 -26.67 0.56 15.13
CA GLU A 364 -26.94 -0.80 15.60
C GLU A 364 -27.02 -0.88 17.12
N TRP A 365 -26.11 -0.20 17.81
CA TRP A 365 -26.03 -0.21 19.27
C TRP A 365 -26.81 0.92 19.95
N LYS A 366 -27.54 1.74 19.17
CA LYS A 366 -28.33 2.89 19.64
C LYS A 366 -27.53 3.83 20.56
N ILE A 367 -26.34 4.23 20.11
CA ILE A 367 -25.39 5.07 20.87
C ILE A 367 -25.52 6.57 20.49
N LEU A 368 -26.44 6.92 19.59
CA LEU A 368 -26.81 8.29 19.24
C LEU A 368 -28.32 8.49 19.32
#